data_AF-A0AA38UAS4-F1
#
_entry.id   AF-A0AA38UAS4-F1
#
_cell.length_a   1.000
_cell.length_b   1.000
_cell.length_c   1.000
_cell.angle_alpha   90.00
_cell.angle_beta   90.00
_cell.angle_gamma   90.00
#
_symmetry.space_group_name_H-M   'P 1'
#
loop_
_entity.id
_entity.type
_entity.pdbx_description
1 polymer ?
#
loop_
_entity_poly.entity_id
_entity_poly.type
_entity_poly.pdbx_seq_one_letter_code
_entity_poly.pdbx_strand_id
1 'polypeptide(L)'
;MLDVEVPRMRVHPTGIYLSKSAFRYFFEATEEDVRYTYNPQGIAPRGPGVRPAHNRSIRTPTFVATGDTNEVLFDFASRGHFLPPPVEDDGSDVEEPEEGVANLSISGDINSTVTQMWGQFLIDIVLKSPGPKRNAEPPYLTLTFPERQAVKEDLYMNLRLSDMWRMCRWKIATVQERLTAFGHLFPIKGHQTPASAQNYTQCTYYRTWKDICNRADENTVNAIRQQLQKKVLKLNWIPYACSDKMWTTKQRNTGFERFPEGADGPAPHILCRAKPLWGNE
;
A
#
# COMPACT_ATOMS: atom_id res chain seq x y z
N MET A 1 -41.88 -6.46 -26.81
CA MET A 1 -40.65 -5.86 -27.35
C MET A 1 -39.89 -5.32 -26.14
N LEU A 2 -38.72 -5.88 -25.83
CA LEU A 2 -37.83 -5.30 -24.82
C LEU A 2 -37.23 -4.05 -25.46
N ASP A 3 -37.42 -2.91 -24.82
CA ASP A 3 -36.81 -1.64 -25.19
C ASP A 3 -35.31 -1.75 -24.87
N VAL A 4 -34.55 -2.36 -25.79
CA VAL A 4 -33.10 -2.52 -25.63
C VAL A 4 -32.51 -1.16 -25.96
N GLU A 5 -32.21 -0.37 -24.91
CA GLU A 5 -31.48 0.87 -25.02
C GLU A 5 -30.09 0.57 -25.60
N VAL A 6 -29.96 0.66 -26.94
CA VAL A 6 -28.70 0.44 -27.63
C VAL A 6 -27.74 1.54 -27.21
N PRO A 7 -26.65 1.22 -26.52
CA PRO A 7 -25.72 2.22 -26.03
C PRO A 7 -25.01 2.89 -27.20
N ARG A 8 -25.02 4.22 -27.22
CA ARG A 8 -24.34 5.02 -28.24
C ARG A 8 -23.00 5.50 -27.74
N MET A 9 -21.97 5.39 -28.58
CA MET A 9 -20.71 6.11 -28.37
C MET A 9 -21.03 7.60 -28.34
N ARG A 10 -20.60 8.30 -27.29
CA ARG A 10 -20.81 9.74 -27.15
C ARG A 10 -19.48 10.45 -27.36
N VAL A 11 -19.49 11.48 -28.19
CA VAL A 11 -18.34 12.34 -28.40
C VAL A 11 -18.46 13.50 -27.43
N HIS A 12 -17.50 13.61 -26.50
CA HIS A 12 -17.35 14.72 -25.56
C HIS A 12 -16.18 15.61 -26.05
N PRO A 13 -16.11 16.90 -25.67
CA PRO A 13 -14.98 17.77 -26.03
C PRO A 13 -13.60 17.24 -25.62
N THR A 14 -13.54 16.30 -24.67
CA THR A 14 -12.31 15.67 -24.16
C THR A 14 -12.01 14.31 -24.78
N GLY A 15 -12.88 13.76 -25.64
CA GLY A 15 -12.68 12.44 -26.24
C GLY A 15 -13.95 11.66 -26.55
N ILE A 16 -13.78 10.41 -26.98
CA ILE A 16 -14.87 9.48 -27.28
C ILE A 16 -15.13 8.60 -26.05
N TYR A 17 -16.33 8.67 -25.47
CA TYR A 17 -16.70 7.89 -24.29
C TYR A 17 -17.74 6.80 -24.59
N LEU A 18 -17.54 5.65 -23.95
CA LEU A 18 -18.51 4.56 -23.86
C LEU A 18 -19.23 4.63 -22.50
N SER A 19 -20.55 4.82 -22.51
CA SER A 19 -21.34 4.81 -21.27
C SER A 19 -21.22 3.48 -20.50
N LYS A 20 -21.46 3.49 -19.17
CA LYS A 20 -21.46 2.27 -18.33
C LYS A 20 -22.39 1.16 -18.85
N SER A 21 -23.53 1.53 -19.46
CA SER A 21 -24.43 0.58 -20.12
C SER A 21 -23.84 -0.02 -21.40
N ALA A 22 -22.98 0.73 -22.10
CA ALA A 22 -22.23 0.24 -23.26
C ALA A 22 -21.26 -0.88 -22.90
N PHE A 23 -20.54 -0.75 -21.77
CA PHE A 23 -19.64 -1.81 -21.32
C PHE A 23 -20.38 -3.12 -21.05
N ARG A 24 -21.53 -3.06 -20.38
CA ARG A 24 -22.38 -4.24 -20.15
C ARG A 24 -22.94 -4.82 -21.45
N TYR A 25 -23.21 -3.99 -22.45
CA TYR A 25 -23.76 -4.44 -23.73
C TYR A 25 -22.69 -5.09 -24.63
N PHE A 26 -21.51 -4.47 -24.76
CA PHE A 26 -20.46 -4.94 -25.67
C PHE A 26 -19.57 -6.05 -25.08
N PHE A 27 -19.34 -6.03 -23.76
CA PHE A 27 -18.39 -6.93 -23.11
C PHE A 27 -19.05 -7.88 -22.12
N GLU A 28 -20.38 -7.80 -21.96
CA GLU A 28 -21.14 -8.56 -20.95
C GLU A 28 -20.60 -8.39 -19.52
N ALA A 29 -19.84 -7.31 -19.28
CA ALA A 29 -19.06 -7.06 -18.07
C ALA A 29 -19.12 -5.58 -17.67
N THR A 30 -18.75 -5.24 -16.44
CA THR A 30 -18.65 -3.83 -16.04
C THR A 30 -17.40 -3.18 -16.63
N GLU A 31 -17.38 -1.85 -16.74
CA GLU A 31 -16.18 -1.10 -17.18
C GLU A 31 -14.95 -1.48 -16.34
N GLU A 32 -15.13 -1.65 -15.03
CA GLU A 32 -14.09 -2.06 -14.09
C GLU A 32 -13.57 -3.48 -14.40
N ASP A 33 -14.46 -4.41 -14.75
CA ASP A 33 -14.09 -5.79 -15.14
C ASP A 33 -13.32 -5.79 -16.46
N VAL A 34 -13.72 -4.95 -17.43
CA VAL A 34 -13.05 -4.80 -18.71
C VAL A 34 -11.67 -4.17 -18.51
N ARG A 35 -11.58 -3.07 -17.76
CA ARG A 35 -10.30 -2.45 -17.37
C ARG A 35 -9.40 -3.45 -16.67
N TYR A 36 -9.92 -4.30 -15.80
CA TYR A 36 -9.15 -5.35 -15.14
C TYR A 36 -8.68 -6.46 -16.10
N THR A 37 -9.52 -6.83 -17.08
CA THR A 37 -9.20 -7.84 -18.08
C THR A 37 -8.04 -7.40 -18.97
N TYR A 38 -8.01 -6.12 -19.36
CA TYR A 38 -7.01 -5.59 -20.31
C TYR A 38 -5.86 -4.84 -19.63
N ASN A 39 -6.03 -4.38 -18.39
CA ASN A 39 -4.99 -3.70 -17.60
C ASN A 39 -5.07 -4.10 -16.10
N PRO A 40 -4.72 -5.35 -15.75
CA PRO A 40 -4.86 -5.84 -14.39
C PRO A 40 -3.93 -5.08 -13.45
N GLN A 41 -4.46 -4.17 -12.62
CA GLN A 41 -3.70 -3.48 -11.56
C GLN A 41 -3.30 -4.42 -10.39
N GLY A 42 -3.49 -5.73 -10.55
CA GLY A 42 -3.19 -6.73 -9.54
C GLY A 42 -4.10 -6.64 -8.29
N ILE A 43 -5.24 -5.95 -8.36
CA ILE A 43 -6.26 -5.88 -7.31
C ILE A 43 -7.49 -6.62 -7.84
N ALA A 44 -7.82 -7.76 -7.23
CA ALA A 44 -8.95 -8.56 -7.66
C ALA A 44 -10.26 -7.80 -7.46
N PRO A 45 -11.19 -7.78 -8.43
CA PRO A 45 -12.47 -7.09 -8.30
C PRO A 45 -13.32 -7.67 -7.17
N ARG A 46 -14.27 -6.87 -6.67
CA ARG A 46 -15.28 -7.40 -5.73
C ARG A 46 -16.27 -8.25 -6.53
N GLY A 47 -16.56 -9.45 -6.03
CA GLY A 47 -17.57 -10.31 -6.64
C GLY A 47 -18.95 -9.63 -6.69
N PRO A 48 -19.83 -10.06 -7.62
CA PRO A 48 -21.17 -9.51 -7.76
C PRO A 48 -21.96 -9.64 -6.44
N GLY A 49 -22.61 -8.56 -6.02
CA GLY A 49 -23.45 -8.51 -4.81
C GLY A 49 -22.76 -8.02 -3.53
N VAL A 50 -21.45 -7.73 -3.56
CA VAL A 50 -20.75 -7.16 -2.39
C VAL A 50 -21.01 -5.65 -2.32
N ARG A 51 -21.85 -5.22 -1.36
CA ARG A 51 -22.12 -3.78 -1.14
C ARG A 51 -20.82 -3.04 -0.79
N PRO A 52 -20.54 -1.88 -1.41
CA PRO A 52 -19.46 -1.01 -0.97
C PRO A 52 -19.65 -0.64 0.50
N ALA A 53 -18.61 -0.79 1.31
CA ALA A 53 -18.61 -0.24 2.66
C ALA A 53 -18.76 1.28 2.58
N HIS A 54 -19.71 1.85 3.32
CA HIS A 54 -20.07 3.27 3.26
C HIS A 54 -19.04 4.21 3.91
N ASN A 55 -17.95 3.67 4.45
CA ASN A 55 -16.88 4.48 5.04
C ASN A 55 -15.92 4.94 3.94
N ARG A 56 -15.87 6.25 3.70
CA ARG A 56 -14.89 6.89 2.82
C ARG A 56 -13.48 6.47 3.25
N SER A 57 -12.84 5.61 2.47
CA SER A 57 -11.46 5.24 2.68
C SER A 57 -10.55 6.30 2.07
N ILE A 58 -9.98 7.16 2.90
CA ILE A 58 -9.06 8.22 2.45
C ILE A 58 -7.75 7.58 1.98
N ARG A 59 -7.27 7.92 0.80
CA ARG A 59 -5.97 7.47 0.25
C ARG A 59 -4.85 8.23 0.96
N THR A 60 -3.67 7.62 1.11
CA THR A 60 -2.52 8.41 1.56
C THR A 60 -2.09 9.33 0.42
N PRO A 61 -1.85 10.63 0.66
CA PRO A 61 -1.25 11.47 -0.37
C PRO A 61 0.26 11.17 -0.47
N THR A 62 0.87 11.59 -1.57
CA THR A 62 2.33 11.45 -1.76
C THR A 62 3.06 12.49 -0.93
N PHE A 63 4.03 12.05 -0.13
CA PHE A 63 4.82 12.91 0.75
C PHE A 63 6.28 13.00 0.35
N VAL A 64 6.77 12.04 -0.44
CA VAL A 64 8.12 12.10 -0.98
C VAL A 64 8.06 12.81 -2.32
N ALA A 65 8.49 14.08 -2.33
CA ALA A 65 8.54 14.88 -3.55
C ALA A 65 9.59 14.33 -4.52
N THR A 66 9.29 14.42 -5.82
CA THR A 66 10.21 14.09 -6.90
C THR A 66 11.33 15.15 -6.95
N GLY A 67 12.43 14.91 -6.23
CA GLY A 67 13.62 15.78 -6.24
C GLY A 67 14.25 16.09 -4.88
N ASP A 68 13.56 15.84 -3.76
CA ASP A 68 14.09 16.20 -2.42
C ASP A 68 15.08 15.17 -1.85
N THR A 69 15.17 13.98 -2.44
CA THR A 69 16.15 12.96 -2.03
C THR A 69 17.32 12.94 -3.01
N ASN A 70 18.39 13.68 -2.69
CA ASN A 70 19.68 13.56 -3.41
C ASN A 70 20.35 12.19 -3.20
N GLU A 71 19.89 11.40 -2.21
CA GLU A 71 20.47 10.09 -1.91
C GLU A 71 19.74 8.98 -2.68
N VAL A 72 20.38 8.49 -3.75
CA VAL A 72 19.92 7.32 -4.49
C VAL A 72 20.23 6.07 -3.67
N LEU A 73 19.19 5.43 -3.12
CA LEU A 73 19.34 4.27 -2.23
C LEU A 73 19.60 2.96 -2.98
N PHE A 74 19.25 2.90 -4.26
CA PHE A 74 19.32 1.70 -5.07
C PHE A 74 19.98 1.97 -6.41
N ASP A 75 20.80 1.03 -6.86
CA ASP A 75 21.50 1.10 -8.13
C ASP A 75 21.17 -0.11 -9.00
N PHE A 76 20.00 -0.05 -9.62
CA PHE A 76 19.47 -1.04 -10.56
C PHE A 76 19.88 -0.72 -12.00
N ALA A 77 19.90 0.56 -12.37
CA ALA A 77 20.25 1.01 -13.71
C ALA A 77 21.66 0.55 -14.13
N SER A 78 22.66 0.65 -13.25
CA SER A 78 24.03 0.18 -13.55
C SER A 78 24.12 -1.33 -13.79
N ARG A 79 23.12 -2.09 -13.33
CA ARG A 79 23.01 -3.55 -13.47
C ARG A 79 22.18 -3.97 -14.67
N GLY A 80 21.81 -3.03 -15.53
CA GLY A 80 21.05 -3.29 -16.75
C GLY A 80 19.54 -3.41 -16.55
N HIS A 81 19.03 -3.04 -15.38
CA HIS A 81 17.58 -2.99 -15.15
C HIS A 81 17.01 -1.64 -15.56
N PHE A 82 15.83 -1.64 -16.17
CA PHE A 82 15.14 -0.43 -16.57
C PHE A 82 13.64 -0.57 -16.29
N LEU A 83 12.98 0.57 -16.08
CA LEU A 83 11.54 0.62 -15.96
C LEU A 83 10.99 1.22 -17.26
N PRO A 84 10.24 0.47 -18.07
CA PRO A 84 9.58 1.02 -19.25
C PRO A 84 8.70 2.21 -18.87
N PRO A 85 8.46 3.20 -19.74
CA PRO A 85 7.59 4.33 -19.42
C PRO A 85 6.20 3.86 -18.95
N PRO A 86 5.48 4.67 -18.15
CA PRO A 86 4.11 4.34 -17.78
C PRO A 86 3.29 4.11 -19.05
N VAL A 87 2.33 3.19 -19.01
CA VAL A 87 1.33 3.12 -20.06
C VAL A 87 0.52 4.41 -19.93
N GLU A 88 0.76 5.36 -20.84
CA GLU A 88 -0.04 6.57 -20.94
C GLU A 88 -1.47 6.14 -21.30
N ASP A 89 -2.37 6.20 -20.31
CA ASP A 89 -3.80 6.19 -20.56
C ASP A 89 -4.13 7.56 -21.19
N ASP A 90 -4.55 7.58 -22.46
CA ASP A 90 -4.93 8.77 -23.25
C ASP A 90 -6.20 9.47 -22.71
N GLY A 91 -6.41 9.41 -21.39
CA GLY A 91 -7.18 10.41 -20.66
C GLY A 91 -8.65 10.58 -21.05
N SER A 92 -9.38 9.53 -21.42
CA SER A 92 -10.83 9.72 -21.66
C SER A 92 -11.63 9.92 -20.36
N ASP A 93 -11.35 9.18 -19.27
CA ASP A 93 -12.16 9.27 -18.04
C ASP A 93 -11.37 8.86 -16.80
N VAL A 94 -10.45 9.74 -16.38
CA VAL A 94 -9.93 9.72 -15.01
C VAL A 94 -10.95 10.49 -14.17
N GLU A 95 -11.67 9.81 -13.27
CA GLU A 95 -12.31 10.52 -12.15
C GLU A 95 -11.23 11.40 -11.52
N GLU A 96 -11.46 12.72 -11.50
CA GLU A 96 -10.50 13.67 -10.94
C GLU A 96 -9.94 13.08 -9.64
N PRO A 97 -8.61 12.91 -9.52
CA PRO A 97 -8.05 12.47 -8.25
C PRO A 97 -8.60 13.43 -7.19
N GLU A 98 -9.22 12.89 -6.14
CA GLU A 98 -9.65 13.69 -4.98
C GLU A 98 -8.56 14.74 -4.70
N GLU A 99 -8.93 16.03 -4.65
CA GLU A 99 -7.99 17.14 -4.54
C GLU A 99 -6.88 16.81 -3.51
N GLY A 100 -5.63 16.69 -3.99
CA GLY A 100 -4.45 16.40 -3.17
C GLY A 100 -3.84 15.00 -3.28
N VAL A 101 -4.39 14.07 -4.07
CA VAL A 101 -3.79 12.74 -4.30
C VAL A 101 -2.91 12.74 -5.55
N ALA A 102 -1.73 13.37 -5.49
CA ALA A 102 -0.71 13.18 -6.51
C ALA A 102 -0.21 11.72 -6.44
N ASN A 103 -0.25 10.98 -7.55
CA ASN A 103 0.53 9.73 -7.64
C ASN A 103 2.03 10.11 -7.62
N LEU A 104 2.86 9.30 -6.97
CA LEU A 104 4.33 9.42 -7.12
C LEU A 104 4.65 9.53 -8.61
N SER A 105 5.27 10.63 -9.05
CA SER A 105 5.60 10.81 -10.46
C SER A 105 6.65 9.77 -10.84
N ILE A 106 6.22 8.71 -11.54
CA ILE A 106 7.08 7.62 -12.01
C ILE A 106 7.80 8.03 -13.31
N SER A 107 8.07 9.32 -13.46
CA SER A 107 8.72 9.94 -14.62
C SER A 107 10.25 10.00 -14.47
N GLY A 108 10.80 9.36 -13.45
CA GLY A 108 12.24 9.26 -13.21
C GLY A 108 12.82 7.90 -13.57
N ASP A 109 14.14 7.76 -13.46
CA ASP A 109 14.80 6.47 -13.61
C ASP A 109 14.32 5.44 -12.55
N ILE A 110 14.62 4.17 -12.80
CA ILE A 110 14.25 3.05 -11.91
C ILE A 110 14.81 3.24 -10.49
N ASN A 111 15.99 3.83 -10.36
CA ASN A 111 16.68 4.03 -9.09
C ASN A 111 15.93 5.02 -8.20
N SER A 112 15.59 6.17 -8.77
CA SER A 112 14.84 7.26 -8.12
C SER A 112 13.43 6.80 -7.79
N THR A 113 12.78 6.11 -8.74
CA THR A 113 11.43 5.56 -8.53
C THR A 113 11.37 4.62 -7.32
N VAL A 114 12.27 3.64 -7.25
CA VAL A 114 12.27 2.67 -6.14
C VAL A 114 12.70 3.34 -4.82
N THR A 115 13.62 4.31 -4.88
CA THR A 115 14.02 5.13 -3.73
C THR A 115 12.85 5.90 -3.14
N GLN A 116 12.08 6.60 -3.99
CA GLN A 116 10.90 7.36 -3.56
C GLN A 116 9.79 6.46 -3.04
N MET A 117 9.53 5.34 -3.74
CA MET A 117 8.57 4.33 -3.28
C MET A 117 8.95 3.77 -1.90
N TRP A 118 10.25 3.55 -1.64
CA TRP A 118 10.73 3.10 -0.34
C TRP A 118 10.47 4.15 0.76
N GLY A 119 10.77 5.42 0.51
CA GLY A 119 10.44 6.49 1.46
C GLY A 119 8.93 6.57 1.74
N GLN A 120 8.11 6.50 0.68
CA GLN A 120 6.66 6.51 0.80
C GLN A 120 6.13 5.27 1.55
N PHE A 121 6.77 4.11 1.40
CA PHE A 121 6.43 2.89 2.15
C PHE A 121 6.54 3.13 3.66
N LEU A 122 7.62 3.75 4.13
CA LEU A 122 7.81 4.06 5.55
C LEU A 122 6.71 5.00 6.07
N ILE A 123 6.35 6.02 5.29
CA ILE A 123 5.30 6.97 5.67
C ILE A 123 3.91 6.31 5.66
N ASP A 124 3.59 5.56 4.61
CA ASP A 124 2.29 4.90 4.43
C ASP A 124 2.00 3.88 5.54
N ILE A 125 3.00 3.10 5.96
CA ILE A 125 2.86 2.12 7.03
C ILE A 125 2.40 2.81 8.33
N VAL A 126 2.99 3.95 8.68
CA VAL A 126 2.63 4.73 9.87
C VAL A 126 1.27 5.41 9.70
N LEU A 127 1.00 6.04 8.56
CA LEU A 127 -0.27 6.73 8.32
C LEU A 127 -1.47 5.79 8.25
N LYS A 128 -1.25 4.53 7.86
CA LYS A 128 -2.26 3.48 7.87
C LYS A 128 -2.29 2.65 9.15
N SER A 129 -1.54 3.05 10.18
CA SER A 129 -1.65 2.45 11.50
C SER A 129 -3.11 2.51 12.00
N PRO A 130 -3.57 1.46 12.70
CA PRO A 130 -4.96 1.41 13.14
C PRO A 130 -5.25 2.48 14.19
N GLY A 131 -6.47 2.98 14.18
CA GLY A 131 -7.04 3.76 15.28
C GLY A 131 -7.93 2.90 16.18
N PRO A 132 -8.23 3.33 17.41
CA PRO A 132 -9.28 2.71 18.22
C PRO A 132 -10.64 2.86 17.53
N LYS A 133 -11.55 1.92 17.79
CA LYS A 133 -12.90 1.94 17.18
C LYS A 133 -13.79 3.06 17.72
N ARG A 134 -13.53 3.51 18.95
CA ARG A 134 -14.32 4.55 19.62
C ARG A 134 -13.57 5.87 19.46
N ASN A 135 -14.25 6.88 18.90
CA ASN A 135 -13.68 8.21 18.68
C ASN A 135 -13.19 8.91 19.97
N ALA A 136 -13.64 8.45 21.14
CA ALA A 136 -13.22 8.96 22.45
C ALA A 136 -11.88 8.39 22.93
N GLU A 137 -11.37 7.30 22.32
CA GLU A 137 -10.09 6.72 22.71
C GLU A 137 -8.94 7.40 21.93
N PRO A 138 -7.79 7.66 22.58
CA PRO A 138 -6.65 8.25 21.90
C PRO A 138 -6.11 7.30 20.82
N PRO A 139 -5.49 7.81 19.74
CA PRO A 139 -4.79 6.97 18.76
C PRO A 139 -3.78 6.01 19.42
N TYR A 140 -3.51 4.88 18.78
CA TYR A 140 -2.46 3.96 19.25
C TYR A 140 -1.07 4.52 19.00
N LEU A 141 -0.90 5.30 17.95
CA LEU A 141 0.36 5.96 17.61
C LEU A 141 0.42 7.33 18.31
N THR A 142 1.53 7.63 19.00
CA THR A 142 1.72 8.90 19.72
C THR A 142 2.12 10.05 18.80
N LEU A 143 2.69 9.74 17.64
CA LEU A 143 3.15 10.76 16.69
C LEU A 143 1.98 11.62 16.19
N THR A 144 2.22 12.92 16.12
CA THR A 144 1.38 13.93 15.47
C THR A 144 1.36 13.73 13.96
N PHE A 145 0.40 14.35 13.27
CA PHE A 145 0.30 14.20 11.81
C PHE A 145 1.56 14.68 11.06
N PRO A 146 2.17 15.85 11.38
CA PRO A 146 3.44 16.26 10.74
C PRO A 146 4.59 15.28 10.99
N GLU A 147 4.70 14.73 12.20
CA GLU A 147 5.72 13.73 12.52
C GLU A 147 5.54 12.45 11.70
N ARG A 148 4.28 12.03 11.46
CA ARG A 148 3.98 10.88 10.60
C ARG A 148 4.36 11.10 9.14
N GLN A 149 4.30 12.33 8.66
CA GLN A 149 4.69 12.70 7.29
C GLN A 149 6.22 12.75 7.12
N ALA A 150 6.94 13.02 8.20
CA ALA A 150 8.40 13.12 8.22
C ALA A 150 9.12 11.80 8.58
N VAL A 151 8.40 10.68 8.61
CA VAL A 151 8.94 9.38 9.02
C VAL A 151 10.07 8.91 8.09
N LYS A 152 11.15 8.44 8.70
CA LYS A 152 12.33 7.83 8.05
C LYS A 152 12.65 6.46 8.66
N GLU A 153 13.67 5.79 8.14
CA GLU A 153 14.13 4.49 8.64
C GLU A 153 14.46 4.52 10.15
N ASP A 154 14.92 5.65 10.68
CA ASP A 154 15.28 5.81 12.10
C ASP A 154 14.13 5.44 13.04
N LEU A 155 12.88 5.76 12.68
CA LEU A 155 11.71 5.37 13.46
C LEU A 155 11.58 3.84 13.57
N TYR A 156 11.86 3.15 12.47
CA TYR A 156 11.81 1.69 12.37
C TYR A 156 13.02 0.99 13.01
N MET A 157 14.09 1.74 13.24
CA MET A 157 15.28 1.29 13.96
C MET A 157 15.17 1.55 15.47
N ASN A 158 14.25 2.40 15.94
CA ASN A 158 14.03 2.60 17.36
C ASN A 158 13.36 1.36 18.01
N LEU A 159 14.05 0.75 18.98
CA LEU A 159 13.56 -0.40 19.75
C LEU A 159 12.61 0.01 20.89
N ARG A 160 12.64 1.28 21.30
CA ARG A 160 11.74 1.81 22.33
C ARG A 160 10.40 2.13 21.72
N LEU A 161 9.50 1.15 21.73
CA LEU A 161 8.18 1.26 21.11
C LEU A 161 7.30 2.30 21.81
N SER A 162 7.53 2.60 23.09
CA SER A 162 6.78 3.63 23.82
C SER A 162 6.96 5.05 23.26
N ASP A 163 8.04 5.31 22.52
CA ASP A 163 8.28 6.64 21.92
C ASP A 163 7.28 6.93 20.79
N MET A 164 6.75 5.88 20.15
CA MET A 164 5.89 6.01 18.97
C MET A 164 4.52 5.32 19.14
N TRP A 165 4.38 4.42 20.10
CA TRP A 165 3.14 3.69 20.39
C TRP A 165 2.69 3.94 21.83
N ARG A 166 1.42 4.28 21.99
CA ARG A 166 0.70 4.30 23.26
C ARG A 166 0.32 2.90 23.72
N MET A 167 0.01 2.02 22.77
CA MET A 167 -0.16 0.59 23.01
C MET A 167 0.11 -0.20 21.72
N CYS A 168 0.65 -1.40 21.88
CA CYS A 168 0.85 -2.33 20.80
C CYS A 168 0.90 -3.77 21.33
N ARG A 169 0.75 -4.71 20.43
CA ARG A 169 1.09 -6.11 20.64
C ARG A 169 2.37 -6.39 19.89
N TRP A 170 3.34 -7.02 20.53
CA TRP A 170 4.64 -7.27 19.93
C TRP A 170 5.06 -8.72 20.12
N LYS A 171 5.95 -9.20 19.26
CA LYS A 171 6.69 -10.44 19.48
C LYS A 171 8.04 -10.35 18.81
N ILE A 172 9.02 -11.12 19.32
CA ILE A 172 10.25 -11.37 18.58
C ILE A 172 9.90 -12.31 17.44
N ALA A 173 10.05 -11.82 16.21
CA ALA A 173 9.69 -12.54 15.01
C ALA A 173 10.83 -13.42 14.54
N THR A 174 10.50 -14.64 14.11
CA THR A 174 11.42 -15.47 13.36
C THR A 174 11.72 -14.85 11.99
N VAL A 175 12.83 -15.26 11.38
CA VAL A 175 13.16 -14.84 10.00
C VAL A 175 12.00 -15.17 9.05
N GLN A 176 11.40 -16.36 9.19
CA GLN A 176 10.30 -16.79 8.32
C GLN A 176 9.07 -15.90 8.46
N GLU A 177 8.68 -15.51 9.68
CA GLU A 177 7.53 -14.62 9.88
C GLU A 177 7.75 -13.24 9.26
N ARG A 178 8.97 -12.72 9.34
CA ARG A 178 9.34 -11.46 8.68
C ARG A 178 9.33 -11.60 7.16
N LEU A 179 9.79 -12.72 6.62
CA LEU A 179 9.71 -13.03 5.18
C LEU A 179 8.27 -13.15 4.71
N THR A 180 7.38 -13.77 5.49
CA THR A 180 5.95 -13.84 5.21
C THR A 180 5.32 -12.45 5.21
N ALA A 181 5.57 -11.63 6.22
CA ALA A 181 5.09 -10.25 6.27
C ALA A 181 5.61 -9.43 5.08
N PHE A 182 6.90 -9.55 4.74
CA PHE A 182 7.48 -8.95 3.54
C PHE A 182 6.77 -9.42 2.26
N GLY A 183 6.44 -10.70 2.17
CA GLY A 183 5.68 -11.29 1.08
C GLY A 183 4.33 -10.61 0.84
N HIS A 184 3.67 -10.15 1.90
CA HIS A 184 2.41 -9.40 1.80
C HIS A 184 2.62 -7.90 1.51
N LEU A 185 3.67 -7.30 2.06
CA LEU A 185 3.97 -5.87 1.87
C LEU A 185 4.43 -5.55 0.44
N PHE A 186 5.19 -6.44 -0.19
CA PHE A 186 5.79 -6.24 -1.53
C PHE A 186 5.59 -7.46 -2.44
N PRO A 187 4.35 -7.93 -2.67
CA PRO A 187 4.07 -9.23 -3.27
C PRO A 187 4.77 -9.47 -4.63
N ILE A 188 4.96 -10.74 -4.98
CA ILE A 188 5.54 -11.14 -6.27
C ILE A 188 4.72 -10.58 -7.46
N LYS A 189 5.36 -10.42 -8.62
CA LYS A 189 4.68 -10.04 -9.87
C LYS A 189 3.50 -10.98 -10.14
N GLY A 190 2.38 -10.43 -10.61
CA GLY A 190 1.16 -11.19 -10.90
C GLY A 190 0.30 -11.56 -9.68
N HIS A 191 0.76 -11.32 -8.44
CA HIS A 191 -0.07 -11.53 -7.26
C HIS A 191 -1.33 -10.66 -7.31
N GLN A 192 -2.49 -11.26 -7.02
CA GLN A 192 -3.76 -10.57 -6.96
C GLN A 192 -4.15 -10.26 -5.51
N THR A 193 -4.16 -8.97 -5.18
CA THR A 193 -4.55 -8.47 -3.86
C THR A 193 -6.08 -8.45 -3.77
N PRO A 194 -6.71 -9.08 -2.77
CA PRO A 194 -8.18 -9.05 -2.66
C PRO A 194 -8.73 -7.62 -2.57
N ALA A 195 -9.86 -7.30 -3.21
CA ALA A 195 -10.51 -5.99 -3.03
C ALA A 195 -11.04 -5.73 -1.60
N SER A 196 -11.12 -6.77 -0.77
CA SER A 196 -11.43 -6.67 0.65
C SER A 196 -10.19 -6.38 1.50
N ALA A 197 -8.99 -6.39 0.91
CA ALA A 197 -7.75 -6.21 1.63
C ALA A 197 -7.67 -4.80 2.25
N GLN A 198 -7.42 -4.76 3.54
CA GLN A 198 -7.42 -3.51 4.31
C GLN A 198 -6.07 -2.80 4.19
N ASN A 199 -6.15 -1.48 4.03
CA ASN A 199 -5.03 -0.52 3.96
C ASN A 199 -4.14 -0.60 2.70
N TYR A 200 -3.85 -1.78 2.15
CA TYR A 200 -2.93 -1.91 1.00
C TYR A 200 -3.30 -1.03 -0.19
N THR A 201 -4.54 -1.15 -0.68
CA THR A 201 -5.00 -0.42 -1.87
C THR A 201 -5.12 1.09 -1.65
N GLN A 202 -5.02 1.56 -0.40
CA GLN A 202 -5.05 2.97 -0.03
C GLN A 202 -3.65 3.57 0.12
N CYS A 203 -2.60 2.74 0.11
CA CYS A 203 -1.21 3.17 0.21
C CYS A 203 -0.67 3.52 -1.18
N THR A 204 -0.01 4.66 -1.27
CA THR A 204 0.65 5.12 -2.49
C THR A 204 1.79 4.19 -2.87
N TYR A 205 2.65 3.81 -1.91
CA TYR A 205 3.78 2.92 -2.17
C TYR A 205 3.32 1.60 -2.81
N TYR A 206 2.18 1.07 -2.35
CA TYR A 206 1.69 -0.21 -2.79
C TYR A 206 1.21 -0.14 -4.23
N ARG A 207 0.55 0.95 -4.62
CA ARG A 207 0.14 1.17 -6.01
C ARG A 207 1.35 1.35 -6.91
N THR A 208 2.33 2.14 -6.49
CA THR A 208 3.60 2.29 -7.21
C THR A 208 4.31 0.95 -7.37
N TRP A 209 4.32 0.10 -6.33
CA TRP A 209 4.85 -1.26 -6.42
C TRP A 209 4.13 -2.11 -7.47
N LYS A 210 2.79 -2.02 -7.52
CA LYS A 210 1.97 -2.77 -8.49
C LYS A 210 2.17 -2.28 -9.91
N ASP A 211 2.34 -0.97 -10.11
CA ASP A 211 2.69 -0.39 -11.39
C ASP A 211 4.08 -0.83 -11.88
N ILE A 212 5.09 -0.82 -10.99
CA ILE A 212 6.43 -1.37 -11.28
C ILE A 212 6.30 -2.85 -11.68
N CYS A 213 5.52 -3.63 -10.94
CA CYS A 213 5.25 -5.03 -11.23
C CYS A 213 4.58 -5.24 -12.59
N ASN A 214 3.75 -4.31 -13.05
CA ASN A 214 3.10 -4.42 -14.35
C ASN A 214 4.04 -4.06 -15.50
N ARG A 215 4.83 -2.98 -15.35
CA ARG A 215 5.72 -2.45 -16.40
C ARG A 215 7.03 -3.21 -16.54
N ALA A 216 7.71 -3.52 -15.44
CA ALA A 216 9.04 -4.12 -15.49
C ALA A 216 8.99 -5.62 -15.80
N ASP A 217 10.06 -6.16 -16.40
CA ASP A 217 10.20 -7.60 -16.59
C ASP A 217 10.39 -8.35 -15.25
N GLU A 218 10.22 -9.68 -15.28
CA GLU A 218 10.29 -10.50 -14.07
C GLU A 218 11.65 -10.46 -13.38
N ASN A 219 12.76 -10.40 -14.12
CA ASN A 219 14.10 -10.33 -13.54
C ASN A 219 14.29 -9.00 -12.80
N THR A 220 13.84 -7.90 -13.40
CA THR A 220 13.88 -6.58 -12.78
C THR A 220 13.03 -6.52 -11.50
N VAL A 221 11.79 -7.01 -11.52
CA VAL A 221 10.93 -7.04 -10.32
C VAL A 221 11.56 -7.88 -9.20
N ASN A 222 12.12 -9.04 -9.55
CA ASN A 222 12.80 -9.91 -8.58
C ASN A 222 14.05 -9.23 -7.98
N ALA A 223 14.84 -8.53 -8.79
CA ALA A 223 16.00 -7.79 -8.32
C ALA A 223 15.61 -6.66 -7.34
N ILE A 224 14.56 -5.90 -7.68
CA ILE A 224 14.02 -4.87 -6.78
C ILE A 224 13.55 -5.50 -5.47
N ARG A 225 12.72 -6.55 -5.56
CA ARG A 225 12.17 -7.24 -4.39
C ARG A 225 13.27 -7.79 -3.48
N GLN A 226 14.34 -8.35 -4.02
CA GLN A 226 15.48 -8.81 -3.22
C GLN A 226 16.18 -7.68 -2.45
N GLN A 227 16.35 -6.49 -3.05
CA GLN A 227 16.94 -5.35 -2.34
C GLN A 227 16.00 -4.79 -1.27
N LEU A 228 14.71 -4.67 -1.58
CA LEU A 228 13.68 -4.27 -0.61
C LEU A 228 13.62 -5.24 0.56
N GLN A 229 13.69 -6.55 0.29
CA GLN A 229 13.72 -7.59 1.33
C GLN A 229 14.89 -7.37 2.29
N LYS A 230 16.09 -7.11 1.77
CA LYS A 230 17.28 -6.81 2.59
C LYS A 230 17.05 -5.59 3.47
N LYS A 231 16.40 -4.53 2.97
CA LYS A 231 16.10 -3.33 3.75
C LYS A 231 15.04 -3.61 4.83
N VAL A 232 13.91 -4.22 4.46
CA VAL A 232 12.83 -4.58 5.41
C VAL A 232 13.32 -5.51 6.53
N LEU A 233 14.20 -6.48 6.22
CA LEU A 233 14.74 -7.38 7.23
C LEU A 233 15.74 -6.70 8.19
N LYS A 234 16.33 -5.56 7.80
CA LYS A 234 17.20 -4.77 8.69
C LYS A 234 16.43 -3.98 9.73
N LEU A 235 15.19 -3.56 9.43
CA LEU A 235 14.34 -2.78 10.35
C LEU A 235 14.14 -3.51 11.68
N ASN A 236 14.17 -2.78 12.79
CA ASN A 236 13.98 -3.40 14.11
C ASN A 236 12.54 -3.80 14.36
N TRP A 237 11.57 -3.14 13.73
CA TRP A 237 10.18 -3.56 13.78
C TRP A 237 9.47 -3.35 12.44
N ILE A 238 8.44 -4.16 12.17
CA ILE A 238 7.52 -4.03 11.02
C ILE A 238 6.09 -4.44 11.46
N PRO A 239 5.03 -4.00 10.77
CA PRO A 239 3.69 -4.53 11.04
C PRO A 239 3.62 -6.04 10.82
N TYR A 240 2.77 -6.72 11.59
CA TYR A 240 2.37 -8.08 11.29
C TYR A 240 1.36 -8.09 10.13
N ALA A 241 1.91 -7.90 8.93
CA ALA A 241 1.18 -7.86 7.68
C ALA A 241 0.67 -9.26 7.29
N CYS A 242 -0.59 -9.31 6.85
CA CYS A 242 -1.27 -10.52 6.36
C CYS A 242 -1.78 -10.28 4.94
N SER A 243 -2.23 -11.33 4.25
CA SER A 243 -2.74 -11.22 2.87
C SER A 243 -3.95 -10.28 2.72
N ASP A 244 -4.80 -10.19 3.74
CA ASP A 244 -6.05 -9.42 3.73
C ASP A 244 -5.98 -8.11 4.52
N LYS A 245 -4.88 -7.83 5.23
CA LYS A 245 -4.69 -6.55 5.95
C LYS A 245 -3.22 -6.27 6.23
N MET A 246 -2.85 -5.01 6.14
CA MET A 246 -1.51 -4.55 6.53
C MET A 246 -1.31 -4.56 8.05
N TRP A 247 -2.36 -4.20 8.80
CA TRP A 247 -2.33 -4.11 10.25
C TRP A 247 -3.33 -5.08 10.89
N THR A 248 -2.83 -6.00 11.71
CA THR A 248 -3.68 -6.87 12.52
C THR A 248 -3.89 -6.26 13.91
N THR A 249 -5.13 -6.26 14.40
CA THR A 249 -5.48 -5.76 15.75
C THR A 249 -6.24 -6.77 16.60
N LYS A 250 -6.52 -7.96 16.06
CA LYS A 250 -7.33 -8.98 16.73
C LYS A 250 -6.48 -9.79 17.70
N GLN A 251 -7.00 -9.99 18.91
CA GLN A 251 -6.35 -10.70 20.02
C GLN A 251 -6.03 -12.19 19.79
N ARG A 252 -6.63 -12.83 18.77
CA ARG A 252 -6.54 -14.30 18.59
C ARG A 252 -5.17 -14.83 18.16
N ASN A 253 -4.18 -13.97 17.90
CA ASN A 253 -2.86 -14.45 17.48
C ASN A 253 -2.04 -14.81 18.72
N THR A 254 -1.75 -16.10 18.87
CA THR A 254 -0.88 -16.64 19.92
C THR A 254 0.55 -16.09 19.77
N GLY A 255 1.25 -15.95 20.91
CA GLY A 255 2.66 -15.56 20.94
C GLY A 255 2.96 -14.07 20.82
N PHE A 256 1.96 -13.19 20.92
CA PHE A 256 2.17 -11.75 21.07
C PHE A 256 2.04 -11.32 22.53
N GLU A 257 3.07 -10.67 23.03
CA GLU A 257 3.05 -9.91 24.28
C GLU A 257 2.41 -8.54 24.05
N ARG A 258 2.12 -7.81 25.12
CA ARG A 258 1.43 -6.53 25.03
C ARG A 258 2.16 -5.45 25.80
N PHE A 259 2.19 -4.27 25.18
CA PHE A 259 2.49 -3.03 25.85
C PHE A 259 1.33 -2.02 25.85
N PRO A 260 1.16 -1.23 26.92
CA PRO A 260 1.78 -1.47 28.23
C PRO A 260 1.28 -2.80 28.82
N GLU A 261 2.05 -3.37 29.75
CA GLU A 261 1.64 -4.60 30.42
C GLU A 261 0.31 -4.40 31.17
N GLY A 262 -0.53 -5.44 31.20
CA GLY A 262 -1.87 -5.37 31.82
C GLY A 262 -2.94 -4.62 31.02
N ALA A 263 -2.63 -4.03 29.86
CA ALA A 263 -3.64 -3.39 29.02
C ALA A 263 -4.55 -4.39 28.29
N ASP A 264 -5.83 -4.03 28.12
CA ASP A 264 -6.83 -4.86 27.46
C ASP A 264 -7.33 -4.30 26.11
N GLY A 265 -8.00 -5.15 25.34
CA GLY A 265 -8.63 -4.77 24.06
C GLY A 265 -7.75 -4.91 22.81
N PRO A 266 -8.21 -4.40 21.65
CA PRO A 266 -7.44 -4.44 20.41
C PRO A 266 -6.22 -3.51 20.47
N ALA A 267 -5.15 -3.88 19.76
CA ALA A 267 -3.94 -3.07 19.60
C ALA A 267 -3.18 -3.52 18.34
N PRO A 268 -2.38 -2.67 17.67
CA PRO A 268 -1.62 -3.05 16.49
C PRO A 268 -0.60 -4.15 16.79
N HIS A 269 -0.51 -5.15 15.92
CA HIS A 269 0.47 -6.24 16.03
C HIS A 269 1.75 -5.88 15.28
N ILE A 270 2.88 -6.00 15.97
CA ILE A 270 4.21 -5.61 15.50
C ILE A 270 5.15 -6.80 15.62
N LEU A 271 5.89 -7.06 14.54
CA LEU A 271 6.99 -8.01 14.51
C LEU A 271 8.29 -7.28 14.85
N CYS A 272 8.96 -7.69 15.92
CA CYS A 272 10.22 -7.10 16.37
C CYS A 272 11.39 -8.04 16.05
N ARG A 273 12.56 -7.47 15.77
CA ARG A 273 13.81 -8.23 15.54
C ARG A 273 14.47 -8.65 16.86
N ALA A 274 14.33 -7.83 17.89
CA ALA A 274 14.83 -8.04 19.24
C ALA A 274 13.75 -7.65 20.24
N LYS A 275 13.99 -7.88 21.55
CA LYS A 275 13.06 -7.45 22.59
C LYS A 275 12.91 -5.92 22.56
N PRO A 276 11.71 -5.38 22.32
CA PRO A 276 11.46 -3.95 22.37
C PRO A 276 11.48 -3.42 23.80
N LEU A 277 11.77 -2.13 23.95
CA LEU A 277 11.73 -1.42 25.22
C LEU A 277 10.41 -0.67 25.38
N TRP A 278 9.99 -0.48 26.63
CA TRP A 278 8.77 0.26 26.96
C TRP A 278 8.97 1.12 28.20
N GLY A 279 8.62 2.40 28.11
CA GLY A 279 8.82 3.35 29.20
C GLY A 279 10.28 3.78 29.31
N ASN A 280 10.71 4.16 30.53
CA ASN A 280 12.05 4.66 30.78
C ASN A 280 13.11 3.57 30.96
N GLU A 281 12.72 2.30 30.90
CA GLU A 281 13.58 1.12 31.07
C GLU A 281 14.52 0.86 29.88
#